data_AF-A0A928D4U5-F1
#
_entry.id   AF-A0A928D4U5-F1
#
_cell.length_a   1.000
_cell.length_b   1.000
_cell.length_c   1.000
_cell.angle_alpha   90.00
_cell.angle_beta   90.00
_cell.angle_gamma   90.00
#
_symmetry.space_group_name_H-M   'P 1'
#
loop_
_entity.id
_entity.type
_entity.pdbx_description
1 polymer ?
#
loop_
_entity_poly.entity_id
_entity_poly.type
_entity_poly.pdbx_seq_one_letter_code
_entity_poly.pdbx_strand_id
1 'polypeptide(L)'
;INFTVKNQGDTAASSSIMYIYVDGNMVGATMVDALNGGASFSGSYTIAAGAMSSGTHRIRVLADGNNAIAESDNNNNGYSRSVNIVSTPAADAPAALPMLDAAAPLAFEEVLDDAVDTFEFELSASGKVDIDLSFEDASNAQVALFDAAGNEFALNEALTSVDTLSAGLYQVAVIGNDDEVKSKYAVELGIA
;
A
#
# COMPACT_ATOMS: atom_id res chain seq x y z
N ILE A 1 12.17 -15.59 11.90
CA ILE A 1 12.55 -15.79 13.33
C ILE A 1 13.90 -16.48 13.34
N ASN A 2 14.89 -15.92 14.05
CA ASN A 2 16.17 -16.59 14.31
C ASN A 2 16.18 -17.05 15.77
N PHE A 3 16.68 -18.26 16.03
CA PHE A 3 16.70 -18.85 17.36
C PHE A 3 18.01 -19.61 17.61
N THR A 4 18.33 -19.80 18.88
CA THR A 4 19.45 -20.63 19.33
C THR A 4 18.96 -21.57 20.42
N VAL A 5 19.21 -22.87 20.25
CA VAL A 5 18.95 -23.93 21.23
C VAL A 5 20.27 -24.35 21.82
N LYS A 6 20.37 -24.43 23.15
CA LYS A 6 21.57 -24.85 23.86
C LYS A 6 21.28 -26.07 24.72
N ASN A 7 22.09 -27.11 24.57
CA ASN A 7 22.14 -28.17 25.57
C ASN A 7 22.96 -27.65 26.76
N GLN A 8 22.30 -27.40 27.89
CA GLN A 8 22.94 -26.88 29.10
C GLN A 8 23.54 -27.96 30.00
N GLY A 9 23.21 -29.24 29.75
CA GLY A 9 23.78 -30.36 30.48
C GLY A 9 25.15 -30.78 29.94
N ASP A 10 25.75 -31.77 30.60
CA ASP A 10 27.09 -32.29 30.25
C ASP A 10 27.04 -33.53 29.34
N THR A 11 25.86 -34.10 29.11
CA THR A 11 25.67 -35.30 28.28
C THR A 11 25.08 -34.96 26.91
N ALA A 12 25.34 -35.80 25.91
CA ALA A 12 24.83 -35.58 24.56
C ALA A 12 23.31 -35.81 24.49
N ALA A 13 22.60 -34.85 23.90
CA ALA A 13 21.20 -34.95 23.53
C ALA A 13 21.09 -35.40 22.07
N SER A 14 20.16 -36.33 21.80
CA SER A 14 19.81 -36.71 20.42
C SER A 14 19.09 -35.55 19.72
N SER A 15 18.93 -35.65 18.40
CA SER A 15 18.13 -34.67 17.65
C SER A 15 16.68 -34.65 18.16
N SER A 16 16.09 -33.46 18.16
CA SER A 16 14.73 -33.24 18.65
C SER A 16 13.96 -32.29 17.74
N ILE A 17 12.67 -32.14 17.97
CA ILE A 17 11.82 -31.20 17.23
C ILE A 17 11.60 -29.98 18.10
N MET A 18 11.77 -28.79 17.54
CA MET A 18 11.35 -27.54 18.17
C MET A 18 10.01 -27.09 17.61
N TYR A 19 9.07 -26.73 18.48
CA TYR A 19 7.77 -26.17 18.09
C TYR A 19 7.76 -24.64 18.17
N ILE A 20 7.07 -24.01 17.22
CA ILE A 20 6.87 -22.57 17.12
C ILE A 20 5.39 -22.28 17.33
N TYR A 21 5.10 -21.38 18.27
CA TYR A 21 3.75 -20.93 18.59
C TYR A 21 3.59 -19.43 18.37
N VAL A 22 2.40 -19.03 17.90
CA VAL A 22 1.93 -17.63 17.86
C VAL A 22 0.66 -17.56 18.69
N ASP A 23 0.67 -16.73 19.73
CA ASP A 23 -0.46 -16.54 20.67
C ASP A 23 -0.97 -17.85 21.31
N GLY A 24 -0.09 -18.83 21.45
CA GLY A 24 -0.40 -20.14 22.01
C GLY A 24 -0.84 -21.19 20.99
N ASN A 25 -1.03 -20.82 19.71
CA ASN A 25 -1.34 -21.75 18.63
C ASN A 25 -0.03 -22.22 17.96
N MET A 26 0.11 -23.53 17.75
CA MET A 26 1.29 -24.07 17.04
C MET A 26 1.19 -23.72 15.55
N VAL A 27 2.17 -22.99 15.04
CA VAL A 27 2.22 -22.55 13.63
C VAL A 27 3.26 -23.30 12.81
N GLY A 28 4.19 -23.99 13.48
CA GLY A 28 5.25 -24.71 12.78
C GLY A 28 6.12 -25.54 13.71
N ALA A 29 6.97 -26.35 13.07
CA ALA A 29 7.98 -27.18 13.70
C ALA A 29 9.26 -27.16 12.87
N THR A 30 10.41 -27.32 13.52
CA THR A 30 11.71 -27.47 12.85
C THR A 30 12.59 -28.43 13.61
N MET A 31 13.54 -29.07 12.91
CA MET A 31 14.45 -30.04 13.51
C MET A 31 15.63 -29.31 14.18
N VAL A 32 16.02 -29.83 15.34
CA VAL A 32 17.24 -29.45 16.06
C VAL A 32 18.17 -30.65 16.00
N ASP A 33 19.38 -30.45 15.50
CA ASP A 33 20.37 -31.52 15.42
C ASP A 33 20.80 -32.01 16.81
N ALA A 34 21.42 -33.18 16.86
CA ALA A 34 21.99 -33.69 18.11
C ALA A 34 23.04 -32.71 18.66
N LEU A 35 23.00 -32.49 19.98
CA LEU A 35 23.84 -31.52 20.66
C LEU A 35 24.62 -32.20 21.79
N ASN A 36 25.95 -32.17 21.71
CA ASN A 36 26.81 -32.52 22.83
C ASN A 36 26.53 -31.62 24.04
N GLY A 37 26.94 -32.06 25.23
CA GLY A 37 26.84 -31.25 26.43
C GLY A 37 27.51 -29.89 26.27
N GLY A 38 26.82 -28.82 26.69
CA GLY A 38 27.27 -27.43 26.55
C GLY A 38 27.18 -26.83 25.13
N ALA A 39 26.89 -27.62 24.09
CA ALA A 39 26.85 -27.16 22.71
C ALA A 39 25.55 -26.40 22.37
N SER A 40 25.55 -25.70 21.23
CA SER A 40 24.39 -24.94 20.76
C SER A 40 24.15 -25.10 19.26
N PHE A 41 22.88 -25.07 18.88
CA PHE A 41 22.38 -25.09 17.51
C PHE A 41 21.68 -23.76 17.22
N SER A 42 21.94 -23.16 16.06
CA SER A 42 21.24 -21.96 15.61
C SER A 42 20.47 -22.27 14.34
N GLY A 43 19.23 -21.78 14.27
CA GLY A 43 18.36 -21.99 13.13
C GLY A 43 17.41 -20.83 12.92
N SER A 44 16.61 -20.95 11.88
CA SER A 44 15.57 -19.96 11.57
C SER A 44 14.27 -20.63 11.15
N TYR A 45 13.17 -19.90 11.36
CA TYR A 45 11.84 -20.27 10.93
C TYR A 45 11.14 -19.03 10.36
N THR A 46 10.52 -19.17 9.19
CA THR A 46 9.80 -18.10 8.51
C THR A 46 8.30 -18.29 8.69
N ILE A 47 7.64 -17.28 9.25
CA ILE A 47 6.17 -17.19 9.23
C ILE A 47 5.79 -16.48 7.92
N ALA A 48 4.85 -17.05 7.17
CA ALA A 48 4.41 -16.49 5.89
C ALA A 48 3.87 -15.06 6.05
N ALA A 49 4.11 -14.22 5.04
CA ALA A 49 3.53 -12.88 5.00
C ALA A 49 2.00 -12.95 5.03
N GLY A 50 1.37 -12.07 5.82
CA GLY A 50 -0.09 -12.06 6.01
C GLY A 50 -0.65 -13.12 6.96
N ALA A 51 0.17 -14.03 7.50
CA ALA A 51 -0.29 -15.04 8.46
C ALA A 51 -0.56 -14.49 9.88
N MET A 52 -0.14 -13.25 10.16
CA MET A 52 -0.40 -12.55 11.41
C MET A 52 -1.10 -11.23 11.09
N SER A 53 -2.16 -10.92 11.81
CA SER A 53 -2.84 -9.63 11.73
C SER A 53 -1.96 -8.50 12.26
N SER A 54 -2.39 -7.25 12.08
CA SER A 54 -1.80 -6.16 12.84
C SER A 54 -2.11 -6.32 14.33
N GLY A 55 -1.18 -5.87 15.17
CA GLY A 55 -1.27 -5.97 16.62
C GLY A 55 -0.07 -6.66 17.25
N THR A 56 -0.12 -6.78 18.58
CA THR A 56 0.90 -7.44 19.37
C THR A 56 0.65 -8.94 19.41
N HIS A 57 1.63 -9.71 18.93
CA HIS A 57 1.62 -11.17 18.93
C HIS A 57 2.74 -11.71 19.81
N ARG A 58 2.46 -12.77 20.56
CA ARG A 58 3.46 -13.46 21.39
C ARG A 58 3.98 -14.69 20.64
N ILE A 59 5.24 -14.63 20.24
CA ILE A 59 5.96 -15.76 19.64
C ILE A 59 6.58 -16.59 20.76
N ARG A 60 6.36 -17.90 20.77
CA ARG A 60 7.04 -18.84 21.67
C ARG A 60 7.73 -19.93 20.86
N VAL A 61 9.00 -20.20 21.17
CA VAL A 61 9.71 -21.40 20.72
C VAL A 61 9.81 -22.37 21.89
N LEU A 62 9.66 -23.66 21.61
CA LEU A 62 9.73 -24.74 22.58
C LEU A 62 10.70 -25.81 22.08
N ALA A 63 11.88 -25.90 22.70
CA ALA A 63 12.83 -26.98 22.46
C ALA A 63 12.26 -28.32 22.93
N ASP A 64 12.65 -29.41 22.26
CA ASP A 64 12.12 -30.75 22.49
C ASP A 64 10.59 -30.77 22.64
N GLY A 65 9.87 -30.28 21.63
CA GLY A 65 8.42 -30.11 21.64
C GLY A 65 7.62 -31.41 21.84
N ASN A 66 8.24 -32.57 21.54
CA ASN A 66 7.67 -33.89 21.83
C ASN A 66 7.96 -34.39 23.25
N ASN A 67 8.80 -33.67 24.01
CA ASN A 67 9.33 -34.09 25.31
C ASN A 67 9.96 -35.50 25.22
N ALA A 68 10.77 -35.73 24.18
CA ALA A 68 11.38 -37.01 23.86
C ALA A 68 12.76 -37.20 24.50
N ILE A 69 13.41 -36.11 24.93
CA ILE A 69 14.70 -36.11 25.60
C ILE A 69 14.48 -35.95 27.10
N ALA A 70 15.03 -36.87 27.88
CA ALA A 70 15.01 -36.73 29.34
C ALA A 70 16.04 -35.67 29.76
N GLU A 71 15.55 -34.59 30.35
CA GLU A 71 16.36 -33.44 30.76
C GLU A 71 16.40 -33.32 32.29
N SER A 72 17.41 -32.62 32.81
CA SER A 72 17.52 -32.35 34.25
C SER A 72 16.59 -31.24 34.72
N ASP A 73 16.10 -30.40 33.81
CA ASP A 73 15.14 -29.33 34.07
C ASP A 73 14.19 -29.15 32.88
N ASN A 74 12.99 -29.72 32.95
CA ASN A 74 12.01 -29.64 31.86
C ASN A 74 11.30 -28.26 31.78
N ASN A 75 11.60 -27.33 32.69
CA ASN A 75 10.92 -26.02 32.74
C ASN A 75 11.64 -24.93 31.93
N ASN A 76 12.83 -25.20 31.39
CA ASN A 76 13.66 -24.20 30.71
C ASN A 76 13.60 -24.25 29.17
N ASN A 77 12.78 -25.14 28.59
CA ASN A 77 12.72 -25.36 27.14
C ASN A 77 11.95 -24.28 26.35
N GLY A 78 11.22 -23.41 27.05
CA GLY A 78 10.35 -22.41 26.42
C GLY A 78 10.94 -21.01 26.47
N TYR A 79 11.07 -20.36 25.31
CA TYR A 79 11.38 -18.94 25.23
C TYR A 79 10.24 -18.19 24.52
N SER A 80 9.81 -17.05 25.06
CA SER A 80 8.76 -16.22 24.47
C SER A 80 9.20 -14.78 24.27
N ARG A 81 8.76 -14.16 23.17
CA ARG A 81 8.96 -12.74 22.88
C ARG A 81 7.75 -12.15 22.18
N SER A 82 7.34 -10.96 22.60
CA SER A 82 6.28 -10.21 21.93
C SER A 82 6.83 -9.43 20.75
N VAL A 83 6.11 -9.44 19.64
CA VAL A 83 6.37 -8.64 18.45
C VAL A 83 5.12 -7.83 18.12
N ASN A 84 5.30 -6.57 17.74
CA ASN A 84 4.20 -5.76 17.26
C ASN A 84 4.22 -5.76 15.74
N ILE A 85 3.20 -6.36 15.12
CA ILE A 85 3.00 -6.33 13.68
C ILE A 85 2.23 -5.05 13.38
N VAL A 86 2.88 -4.10 12.72
CA VAL A 86 2.19 -2.94 12.19
C VAL A 86 1.64 -3.30 10.82
N SER A 87 0.33 -3.12 10.63
CA SER A 87 -0.17 -2.97 9.27
C SER A 87 0.44 -1.69 8.75
N THR A 88 1.36 -1.78 7.80
CA THR A 88 1.53 -0.67 6.88
C THR A 88 0.15 -0.42 6.27
N PRO A 89 -0.37 0.82 6.24
CA PRO A 89 -1.39 1.16 5.27
C PRO A 89 -0.90 0.57 3.94
N ALA A 90 -1.79 -0.06 3.16
CA ALA A 90 -1.42 -0.54 1.84
C ALA A 90 -0.59 0.57 1.17
N ALA A 91 0.65 0.25 0.81
CA ALA A 91 1.43 1.18 -0.01
C ALA A 91 0.52 1.54 -1.19
N ASP A 92 0.23 2.84 -1.32
CA ASP A 92 -0.73 3.43 -2.26
C ASP A 92 -1.33 2.40 -3.23
N ALA A 93 -2.58 1.99 -2.99
CA ALA A 93 -3.45 1.94 -4.15
C ALA A 93 -3.30 3.33 -4.80
N PRO A 94 -3.02 3.43 -6.11
CA PRO A 94 -2.90 4.75 -6.74
C PRO A 94 -4.08 5.58 -6.26
N ALA A 95 -3.81 6.78 -5.75
CA ALA A 95 -4.85 7.66 -5.21
C ALA A 95 -6.03 7.59 -6.19
N ALA A 96 -7.19 7.14 -5.70
CA ALA A 96 -8.33 6.94 -6.59
C ALA A 96 -8.54 8.26 -7.33
N LEU A 97 -8.55 8.20 -8.66
CA LEU A 97 -8.78 9.40 -9.46
C LEU A 97 -10.11 10.03 -9.03
N PRO A 98 -10.20 11.37 -8.99
CA PRO A 98 -11.45 12.02 -8.70
C PRO A 98 -12.50 11.56 -9.71
N MET A 99 -13.66 11.09 -9.21
CA MET A 99 -14.75 10.62 -10.04
C MET A 99 -15.72 11.77 -10.31
N LEU A 100 -15.98 12.07 -11.58
CA LEU A 100 -17.01 13.01 -12.00
C LEU A 100 -18.34 12.27 -12.10
N ASP A 101 -19.32 12.71 -11.31
CA ASP A 101 -20.69 12.22 -11.38
C ASP A 101 -21.72 13.38 -11.32
N ALA A 102 -22.98 13.07 -11.62
CA ALA A 102 -24.03 14.10 -11.69
C ALA A 102 -24.41 14.69 -10.32
N ALA A 103 -23.99 14.07 -9.21
CA ALA A 103 -24.25 14.53 -7.85
C ALA A 103 -23.10 15.40 -7.29
N ALA A 104 -21.90 15.30 -7.85
CA ALA A 104 -20.70 15.97 -7.36
C ALA A 104 -19.83 16.48 -8.53
N PRO A 105 -19.91 17.79 -8.88
CA PRO A 105 -18.95 18.38 -9.81
C PRO A 105 -17.54 18.32 -9.21
N LEU A 106 -16.53 18.27 -10.07
CA LEU A 106 -15.14 18.34 -9.66
C LEU A 106 -14.65 19.78 -9.77
N ALA A 107 -13.95 20.27 -8.76
CA ALA A 107 -13.30 21.59 -8.80
C ALA A 107 -11.83 21.43 -8.44
N PHE A 108 -10.96 22.03 -9.25
CA PHE A 108 -9.52 22.01 -9.05
C PHE A 108 -8.99 23.45 -9.09
N GLU A 109 -8.14 23.82 -8.13
CA GLU A 109 -7.50 25.13 -8.06
C GLU A 109 -6.00 24.95 -7.94
N GLU A 110 -5.25 25.56 -8.85
CA GLU A 110 -3.79 25.50 -8.87
C GLU A 110 -3.20 26.83 -9.38
N VAL A 111 -1.89 27.00 -9.17
CA VAL A 111 -1.13 28.09 -9.78
C VAL A 111 -0.44 27.50 -10.99
N LEU A 112 -0.75 28.01 -12.17
CA LEU A 112 -0.05 27.65 -13.39
C LEU A 112 1.41 28.09 -13.24
N ASP A 113 2.32 27.17 -12.89
CA ASP A 113 3.74 27.47 -12.70
C ASP A 113 4.63 26.90 -13.81
N ASP A 114 4.06 26.02 -14.63
CA ASP A 114 4.63 25.47 -15.85
C ASP A 114 3.81 25.86 -17.10
N ALA A 115 4.32 25.54 -18.29
CA ALA A 115 3.63 25.83 -19.56
C ALA A 115 2.31 25.06 -19.71
N VAL A 116 2.19 23.89 -19.06
CA VAL A 116 1.00 23.04 -19.09
C VAL A 116 0.85 22.33 -17.75
N ASP A 117 -0.30 22.51 -17.12
CA ASP A 117 -0.74 21.68 -15.99
C ASP A 117 -1.72 20.63 -16.47
N THR A 118 -1.68 19.46 -15.84
CA THR A 118 -2.61 18.37 -16.18
C THR A 118 -3.17 17.71 -14.94
N PHE A 119 -4.43 17.30 -15.00
CA PHE A 119 -5.03 16.43 -14.00
C PHE A 119 -5.93 15.37 -14.65
N GLU A 120 -6.02 14.22 -14.01
CA GLU A 120 -6.77 13.06 -14.48
C GLU A 120 -8.05 12.87 -13.65
N PHE A 121 -9.13 12.41 -14.29
CA PHE A 121 -10.39 12.10 -13.64
C PHE A 121 -11.09 10.89 -14.29
N GLU A 122 -12.01 10.26 -13.57
CA GLU A 122 -12.87 9.19 -14.10
C GLU A 122 -14.31 9.69 -14.27
N LEU A 123 -14.86 9.60 -15.48
CA LEU A 123 -16.27 9.86 -15.73
C LEU A 123 -17.10 8.61 -15.40
N SER A 124 -17.98 8.72 -14.41
CA SER A 124 -18.76 7.60 -13.86
C SER A 124 -19.79 7.02 -14.84
N ALA A 125 -20.31 7.82 -15.76
CA ALA A 125 -21.32 7.42 -16.74
C ALA A 125 -21.20 8.26 -18.01
N SER A 126 -21.53 7.68 -19.16
CA SER A 126 -21.53 8.42 -20.43
C SER A 126 -22.48 9.62 -20.35
N GLY A 127 -22.03 10.79 -20.81
CA GLY A 127 -22.79 12.02 -20.68
C GLY A 127 -22.12 13.23 -21.32
N LYS A 128 -22.83 14.36 -21.29
CA LYS A 128 -22.27 15.67 -21.61
C LYS A 128 -21.44 16.16 -20.43
N VAL A 129 -20.24 16.64 -20.69
CA VAL A 129 -19.35 17.21 -19.66
C VAL A 129 -19.16 18.67 -19.96
N ASP A 130 -19.45 19.51 -18.97
CA ASP A 130 -19.19 20.94 -18.99
C ASP A 130 -17.87 21.23 -18.28
N ILE A 131 -17.07 22.14 -18.85
CA ILE A 131 -15.73 22.51 -18.36
C ILE A 131 -15.69 24.03 -18.22
N ASP A 132 -15.62 24.54 -17.00
CA ASP A 132 -15.51 25.97 -16.74
C ASP A 132 -14.10 26.29 -16.23
N LEU A 133 -13.33 27.01 -17.05
CA LEU A 133 -12.00 27.51 -16.69
C LEU A 133 -12.10 28.98 -16.29
N SER A 134 -11.61 29.31 -15.10
CA SER A 134 -11.56 30.68 -14.59
C SER A 134 -10.17 31.04 -14.06
N PHE A 135 -9.84 32.33 -14.09
CA PHE A 135 -8.54 32.85 -13.68
C PHE A 135 -8.71 33.98 -12.66
N GLU A 136 -7.79 34.08 -11.71
CA GLU A 136 -7.78 35.19 -10.75
C GLU A 136 -7.28 36.51 -11.39
N ASP A 137 -6.40 36.42 -12.39
CA ASP A 137 -5.82 37.55 -13.13
C ASP A 137 -6.09 37.45 -14.64
N ALA A 138 -5.83 38.53 -15.39
CA ALA A 138 -6.11 38.68 -16.83
C ALA A 138 -5.30 37.79 -17.78
N SER A 139 -4.70 36.71 -17.26
CA SER A 139 -3.99 35.71 -18.00
C SER A 139 -4.94 34.89 -18.87
N ASN A 140 -4.52 34.61 -20.09
CA ASN A 140 -5.22 33.67 -20.96
C ASN A 140 -4.48 32.33 -20.89
N ALA A 141 -5.19 31.26 -20.52
CA ALA A 141 -4.78 29.90 -20.80
C ALA A 141 -5.90 29.21 -21.58
N GLN A 142 -5.57 28.15 -22.31
CA GLN A 142 -6.54 27.30 -22.99
C GLN A 142 -6.74 26.03 -22.17
N VAL A 143 -7.94 25.44 -22.20
CA VAL A 143 -8.14 24.09 -21.68
C VAL A 143 -8.34 23.13 -22.83
N ALA A 144 -7.80 21.93 -22.69
CA ALA A 144 -8.02 20.81 -23.61
C ALA A 144 -8.39 19.57 -22.81
N LEU A 145 -9.19 18.69 -23.42
CA LEU A 145 -9.62 17.43 -22.83
C LEU A 145 -9.09 16.27 -23.68
N PHE A 146 -8.54 15.26 -23.05
CA PHE A 146 -7.98 14.08 -23.72
C PHE A 146 -8.62 12.80 -23.18
N ASP A 147 -8.79 11.79 -24.05
CA ASP A 147 -9.09 10.42 -23.60
C ASP A 147 -7.83 9.73 -23.02
N ALA A 148 -8.03 8.54 -22.45
CA ALA A 148 -6.96 7.69 -21.93
C ALA A 148 -5.87 7.29 -22.96
N ALA A 149 -6.14 7.44 -24.26
CA ALA A 149 -5.17 7.19 -25.33
C ALA A 149 -4.43 8.46 -25.77
N GLY A 150 -4.74 9.62 -25.18
CA GLY A 150 -4.15 10.92 -25.51
C GLY A 150 -4.79 11.59 -26.73
N ASN A 151 -5.97 11.16 -27.17
CA ASN A 151 -6.69 11.83 -28.25
C ASN A 151 -7.45 13.03 -27.68
N GLU A 152 -7.26 14.20 -28.28
CA GLU A 152 -7.91 15.44 -27.90
C GLU A 152 -9.38 15.48 -28.35
N PHE A 153 -10.27 15.93 -27.48
CA PHE A 153 -11.65 16.27 -27.82
C PHE A 153 -11.76 17.74 -28.18
N ALA A 154 -12.49 18.04 -29.25
CA ALA A 154 -12.83 19.41 -29.59
C ALA A 154 -13.78 19.99 -28.52
N LEU A 155 -13.30 21.00 -27.80
CA LEU A 155 -14.14 21.84 -26.95
C LEU A 155 -14.81 22.93 -27.80
N ASN A 156 -15.93 23.47 -27.33
CA ASN A 156 -16.55 24.62 -27.99
C ASN A 156 -15.69 25.90 -27.81
N GLU A 157 -15.96 26.95 -28.60
CA GLU A 157 -15.17 28.20 -28.59
C GLU A 157 -15.18 28.96 -27.25
N ALA A 158 -16.07 28.59 -26.32
CA ALA A 158 -16.16 29.14 -24.98
C ALA A 158 -15.55 28.22 -23.91
N LEU A 159 -14.96 27.07 -24.30
CA LEU A 159 -14.44 26.00 -23.45
C LEU A 159 -15.50 25.23 -22.65
N THR A 160 -16.80 25.49 -22.86
CA THR A 160 -17.82 25.15 -21.87
C THR A 160 -18.38 23.73 -21.92
N SER A 161 -18.22 22.96 -22.99
CA SER A 161 -18.83 21.63 -23.05
C SER A 161 -18.33 20.67 -24.13
N VAL A 162 -18.43 19.37 -23.87
CA VAL A 162 -18.33 18.25 -24.81
C VAL A 162 -19.62 17.43 -24.80
N ASP A 163 -20.25 17.22 -25.96
CA ASP A 163 -21.63 16.71 -26.08
C ASP A 163 -21.84 15.28 -25.59
N THR A 164 -20.92 14.35 -25.87
CA THR A 164 -21.07 12.96 -25.39
C THR A 164 -19.72 12.29 -25.24
N LEU A 165 -19.33 12.10 -23.98
CA LEU A 165 -18.22 11.25 -23.58
C LEU A 165 -18.74 9.89 -23.11
N SER A 166 -17.92 8.86 -23.24
CA SER A 166 -18.22 7.56 -22.65
C SER A 166 -17.73 7.52 -21.21
N ALA A 167 -18.31 6.68 -20.35
CA ALA A 167 -17.71 6.41 -19.04
C ALA A 167 -16.25 5.95 -19.20
N GLY A 168 -15.34 6.45 -18.36
CA GLY A 168 -13.92 6.09 -18.43
C GLY A 168 -12.98 7.20 -17.99
N LEU A 169 -11.69 7.00 -18.29
CA LEU A 169 -10.61 7.88 -17.87
C LEU A 169 -10.37 9.01 -18.86
N TYR A 170 -10.17 10.21 -18.32
CA TYR A 170 -9.92 11.42 -19.07
C TYR A 170 -8.85 12.27 -18.38
N GLN A 171 -8.19 13.11 -19.16
CA GLN A 171 -7.22 14.10 -18.69
C GLN A 171 -7.62 15.49 -19.17
N VAL A 172 -7.55 16.46 -18.27
CA VAL A 172 -7.68 17.88 -18.59
C VAL A 172 -6.27 18.48 -18.60
N ALA A 173 -5.97 19.30 -19.60
CA ALA A 173 -4.76 20.11 -19.65
C ALA A 173 -5.12 21.59 -19.65
N VAL A 174 -4.46 22.37 -18.80
CA VAL A 174 -4.50 23.84 -18.80
C VAL A 174 -3.20 24.34 -19.38
N ILE A 175 -3.27 25.01 -20.52
CA ILE A 175 -2.14 25.36 -21.38
C ILE A 175 -1.95 26.87 -21.34
N GLY A 176 -0.87 27.33 -20.71
CA GLY A 176 -0.51 28.76 -20.65
C GLY A 176 -0.18 29.32 -22.04
N ASN A 177 -0.56 30.57 -22.30
CA ASN A 177 -0.20 31.24 -23.57
C ASN A 177 1.16 31.97 -23.51
N ASP A 178 1.85 31.96 -22.37
CA ASP A 178 3.19 32.55 -22.18
C ASP A 178 3.95 31.77 -21.09
N ASP A 179 5.28 31.65 -21.24
CA ASP A 179 6.16 30.77 -20.43
C ASP A 179 6.37 31.28 -18.98
N GLU A 180 5.82 32.45 -18.63
CA GLU A 180 6.11 33.14 -17.37
C GLU A 180 4.86 33.49 -16.53
N VAL A 181 3.68 33.04 -16.95
CA VAL A 181 2.42 33.39 -16.28
C VAL A 181 2.19 32.54 -15.04
N LYS A 182 2.46 33.11 -13.87
CA LYS A 182 2.12 32.54 -12.56
C LYS A 182 0.76 33.02 -12.08
N SER A 183 -0.30 32.57 -12.74
CA SER A 183 -1.68 32.93 -12.36
C SER A 183 -2.40 31.74 -11.75
N LYS A 184 -3.16 32.02 -10.68
CA LYS A 184 -4.08 31.04 -10.12
C LYS A 184 -5.25 30.84 -11.08
N TYR A 185 -5.60 29.58 -11.32
CA TYR A 185 -6.79 29.20 -12.08
C TYR A 185 -7.66 28.25 -11.28
N ALA A 186 -8.91 28.12 -11.72
CA ALA A 186 -9.83 27.09 -11.27
C ALA A 186 -10.47 26.40 -12.48
N VAL A 187 -10.53 25.07 -12.45
CA VAL A 187 -11.30 24.25 -13.39
C VAL A 187 -12.45 23.60 -12.65
N GLU A 188 -13.67 23.86 -13.10
CA GLU A 188 -14.87 23.15 -12.65
C GLU A 188 -15.36 22.20 -13.75
N LEU A 189 -15.61 20.94 -13.41
CA LEU A 189 -16.18 19.94 -14.29
C LEU A 189 -17.57 19.55 -13.78
N GLY A 190 -18.55 19.57 -14.67
CA GLY A 190 -19.93 19.18 -14.38
C GLY A 190 -20.49 18.21 -15.41
N ILE A 191 -21.52 17.45 -15.02
CA ILE A 191 -22.35 16.69 -15.97
C ILE A 191 -23.60 17.53 -16.26
N ALA A 192 -23.92 17.72 -17.54
CA ALA A 192 -25.06 18.52 -18.02
C ALA A 192 -26.24 17.67 -18.50
#